data_AF-A0A2E8FC65-F1
#
_entry.id   AF-A0A2E8FC65-F1
#
_cell.length_a   1.000
_cell.length_b   1.000
_cell.length_c   1.000
_cell.angle_alpha   90.00
_cell.angle_beta   90.00
_cell.angle_gamma   90.00
#
_symmetry.space_group_name_H-M   'P 1'
#
loop_
_entity.id
_entity.type
_entity.pdbx_description
1 polymer ?
#
loop_
_entity_poly.entity_id
_entity_poly.type
_entity_poly.pdbx_seq_one_letter_code
_entity_poly.pdbx_strand_id
1 'polypeptide(L)'
;MHVLGKVLAWFAVIGAGAAVALGARTFQVRTAWQKELKTQKEVYAEKAQELRRVKIEREAAVVELANLKRGWGMVWEDVDVRTQRNGDTSEWLLLTNDQQTPGIAGLAAASNQQVPLSIHAFKKTADGKDSAFIGSFVQTGVQNGARGWKATWRVRQSDVAEAWDGGKWRLRTMIPSYQKSRFMNLEVLLTGADQAEKDNEYNSGIKTEISSGADLQLEMRIAELTGNKRTRPENSPPLPVHMIEGLVRVIADAEEGRNQAVEVVDQLRRDLKSAHDRANLLLRQNSDLGRSLPGSAVTTKVTRK
;
A
#
# COMPACT_ATOMS: atom_id res chain seq x y z
N MET A 1 -64.28 105.57 23.26
CA MET A 1 -63.57 104.53 22.48
C MET A 1 -64.34 104.26 21.19
N HIS A 2 -63.79 104.60 20.02
CA HIS A 2 -64.48 104.47 18.72
C HIS A 2 -64.74 103.01 18.35
N VAL A 3 -65.95 102.72 17.87
CA VAL A 3 -66.39 101.40 17.39
C VAL A 3 -65.43 100.85 16.31
N LEU A 4 -64.93 101.72 15.44
CA LEU A 4 -63.96 101.38 14.40
C LEU A 4 -62.66 100.79 14.96
N GLY A 5 -62.16 101.32 16.09
CA GLY A 5 -60.96 100.80 16.75
C GLY A 5 -61.15 99.42 17.35
N LYS A 6 -62.36 99.11 17.85
CA LYS A 6 -62.70 97.76 18.36
C LYS A 6 -62.78 96.73 17.23
N VAL A 7 -63.34 97.12 16.09
CA VAL A 7 -63.43 96.24 14.90
C VAL A 7 -62.03 95.96 14.32
N LEU A 8 -61.19 96.99 14.18
CA LEU A 8 -59.80 96.81 13.73
C LEU A 8 -58.97 95.97 14.71
N ALA A 9 -59.15 96.13 16.02
CA ALA A 9 -58.50 95.29 17.02
C ALA A 9 -58.91 93.81 16.88
N TRP A 10 -60.19 93.52 16.61
CA TRP A 10 -60.65 92.14 16.37
C TRP A 10 -60.03 91.53 15.10
N PHE A 11 -59.92 92.29 14.00
CA PHE A 11 -59.23 91.81 12.80
C PHE A 11 -57.73 91.57 13.04
N ALA A 12 -57.07 92.40 13.83
CA ALA A 12 -55.67 92.18 14.20
C ALA A 12 -55.49 90.90 15.03
N VAL A 13 -56.41 90.63 15.97
CA VAL A 13 -56.38 89.39 16.79
C VAL A 13 -56.66 88.14 15.94
N ILE A 14 -57.67 88.19 15.06
CA ILE A 14 -57.99 87.05 14.16
C ILE A 14 -56.85 86.83 13.16
N GLY A 15 -56.28 87.90 12.60
CA GLY A 15 -55.14 87.83 11.70
C GLY A 15 -53.89 87.26 12.38
N ALA A 16 -53.61 87.66 13.62
CA ALA A 16 -52.53 87.08 14.41
C ALA A 16 -52.78 85.59 14.71
N GLY A 17 -54.00 85.20 15.07
CA GLY A 17 -54.37 83.79 15.28
C GLY A 17 -54.22 82.93 14.03
N ALA A 18 -54.67 83.43 12.88
CA ALA A 18 -54.53 82.76 11.58
C ALA A 18 -53.05 82.65 11.16
N ALA A 19 -52.24 83.70 11.37
CA ALA A 19 -50.81 83.68 11.08
C ALA A 19 -50.05 82.65 11.93
N VAL A 20 -50.39 82.54 13.22
CA VAL A 20 -49.80 81.51 14.11
C VAL A 20 -50.21 80.11 13.67
N ALA A 21 -51.49 79.89 13.32
CA ALA A 21 -51.97 78.58 12.88
C ALA A 21 -51.33 78.15 11.54
N LEU A 22 -51.22 79.06 10.57
CA LEU A 22 -50.54 78.82 9.30
C LEU A 22 -49.04 78.62 9.50
N GLY A 23 -48.41 79.41 10.36
CA GLY A 23 -47.01 79.24 10.76
C GLY A 23 -46.76 77.86 11.37
N ALA A 24 -47.62 77.41 12.29
CA ALA A 24 -47.51 76.09 12.89
C ALA A 24 -47.62 74.96 11.85
N ARG A 25 -48.55 75.06 10.88
CA ARG A 25 -48.69 74.09 9.79
C ARG A 25 -47.48 74.10 8.85
N THR A 26 -46.95 75.27 8.49
CA THR A 26 -45.74 75.34 7.65
C THR A 26 -44.52 74.77 8.36
N PHE A 27 -44.39 74.97 9.68
CA PHE A 27 -43.37 74.32 10.48
C PHE A 27 -43.53 72.80 10.52
N GLN A 28 -44.75 72.28 10.69
CA GLN A 28 -45.02 70.83 10.66
C GLN A 28 -44.70 70.20 9.31
N VAL A 29 -45.07 70.85 8.20
CA VAL A 29 -44.71 70.38 6.86
C VAL A 29 -43.18 70.42 6.70
N ARG A 30 -42.53 71.52 7.07
CA ARG A 30 -41.07 71.63 6.98
C ARG A 30 -40.35 70.56 7.79
N THR A 31 -40.79 70.24 9.00
CA THR A 31 -40.18 69.19 9.82
C THR A 31 -40.43 67.80 9.25
N ALA A 32 -41.62 67.53 8.69
CA ALA A 32 -41.90 66.27 8.00
C ALA A 32 -40.98 66.07 6.79
N TRP A 33 -40.80 67.11 5.96
CA TRP A 33 -39.87 67.08 4.82
C TRP A 33 -38.42 66.93 5.25
N GLN A 34 -38.00 67.59 6.33
CA GLN A 34 -36.65 67.40 6.87
C GLN A 34 -36.42 65.99 7.42
N LYS A 35 -37.45 65.37 8.02
CA LYS A 35 -37.38 63.99 8.49
C LYS A 35 -37.26 63.02 7.31
N GLU A 36 -38.09 63.20 6.29
CA GLU A 36 -38.06 62.37 5.06
C GLU A 36 -36.73 62.53 4.30
N LEU A 37 -36.19 63.75 4.21
CA LEU A 37 -34.88 63.95 3.60
C LEU A 37 -33.74 63.30 4.41
N LYS A 38 -33.85 63.24 5.74
CA LYS A 38 -32.86 62.55 6.58
C LYS A 38 -32.93 61.04 6.37
N THR A 39 -34.12 60.45 6.41
CA THR A 39 -34.31 59.01 6.20
C THR A 39 -33.85 58.60 4.80
N GLN A 40 -34.18 59.37 3.76
CA GLN A 40 -33.71 59.09 2.40
C GLN A 40 -32.18 59.20 2.26
N LYS A 41 -31.55 60.16 2.94
CA LYS A 41 -30.08 60.26 2.96
C LYS A 41 -29.43 59.08 3.66
N GLU A 42 -29.99 58.63 4.78
CA GLU A 42 -29.51 57.47 5.53
C GLU A 42 -29.64 56.19 4.69
N VAL A 43 -30.82 55.92 4.12
CA VAL A 43 -31.05 54.78 3.23
C VAL A 43 -30.15 54.83 1.99
N TYR A 44 -29.95 56.01 1.40
CA TYR A 44 -29.03 56.16 0.26
C TYR A 44 -27.59 55.87 0.67
N ALA A 45 -27.14 56.36 1.83
CA ALA A 45 -25.79 56.10 2.34
C ALA A 45 -25.57 54.61 2.62
N GLU A 46 -26.54 53.93 3.24
CA GLU A 46 -26.50 52.48 3.49
C GLU A 46 -26.44 51.69 2.19
N LYS A 47 -27.35 51.96 1.24
CA LYS A 47 -27.35 51.29 -0.07
C LYS A 47 -26.09 51.57 -0.88
N ALA A 48 -25.53 52.78 -0.77
CA ALA A 48 -24.27 53.11 -1.42
C ALA A 48 -23.10 52.33 -0.83
N GLN A 49 -23.07 52.10 0.48
CA GLN A 49 -22.07 51.26 1.14
C GLN A 49 -22.23 49.78 0.76
N GLU A 50 -23.47 49.26 0.77
CA GLU A 50 -23.76 47.89 0.35
C GLU A 50 -23.32 47.65 -1.10
N LEU A 51 -23.65 48.56 -2.01
CA LEU A 51 -23.26 48.46 -3.42
C LEU A 51 -21.75 48.51 -3.62
N ARG A 52 -21.02 49.28 -2.79
CA ARG A 52 -19.55 49.25 -2.79
C ARG A 52 -19.02 47.90 -2.31
N ARG A 53 -19.57 47.35 -1.23
CA ARG A 53 -19.18 46.04 -0.70
C ARG A 53 -19.39 44.94 -1.72
N VAL A 54 -20.58 44.86 -2.32
CA VAL A 54 -20.91 43.85 -3.34
C VAL A 54 -20.01 43.98 -4.58
N LYS A 55 -19.66 45.20 -4.99
CA LYS A 55 -18.70 45.42 -6.09
C LYS A 55 -17.32 44.85 -5.74
N ILE A 56 -16.81 45.13 -4.54
CA ILE A 56 -15.52 44.60 -4.08
C ILE A 56 -15.55 43.07 -4.01
N GLU A 57 -16.62 42.48 -3.46
CA GLU A 57 -16.78 41.03 -3.39
C GLU A 57 -16.84 40.40 -4.79
N ARG A 58 -17.57 41.02 -5.74
CA ARG A 58 -17.60 40.58 -7.14
C ARG A 58 -16.23 40.68 -7.81
N GLU A 59 -15.51 41.79 -7.63
CA GLU A 59 -14.17 41.97 -8.19
C GLU A 59 -13.20 40.93 -7.62
N ALA A 60 -13.23 40.70 -6.31
CA ALA A 60 -12.44 39.66 -5.65
C ALA A 60 -12.77 38.27 -6.22
N ALA A 61 -14.05 37.92 -6.34
CA ALA A 61 -14.48 36.64 -6.91
C ALA A 61 -14.08 36.48 -8.39
N VAL A 62 -14.12 37.55 -9.18
CA VAL A 62 -13.66 37.54 -10.58
C VAL A 62 -12.15 37.32 -10.66
N VAL A 63 -11.38 37.98 -9.79
CA VAL A 63 -9.92 37.79 -9.71
C VAL A 63 -9.58 36.38 -9.24
N GLU A 64 -10.29 35.86 -8.24
CA GLU A 64 -10.12 34.50 -7.76
C GLU A 64 -10.45 33.48 -8.85
N LEU A 65 -11.59 33.64 -9.55
CA LEU A 65 -11.96 32.80 -10.67
C LEU A 65 -10.94 32.88 -11.80
N ALA A 66 -10.41 34.07 -12.11
CA ALA A 66 -9.36 34.25 -13.11
C ALA A 66 -8.05 33.56 -12.69
N ASN A 67 -7.67 33.64 -11.42
CA ASN A 67 -6.49 32.96 -10.86
C ASN A 67 -6.67 31.44 -10.87
N LEU A 68 -7.84 30.94 -10.48
CA LEU A 68 -8.18 29.52 -10.57
C LEU A 68 -8.12 29.04 -12.02
N LYS A 69 -8.73 29.77 -12.96
CA LYS A 69 -8.67 29.44 -14.39
C LYS A 69 -7.23 29.46 -14.92
N ARG A 70 -6.41 30.44 -14.52
CA ARG A 70 -5.00 30.52 -14.91
C ARG A 70 -4.21 29.30 -14.41
N GLY A 71 -4.53 28.79 -13.22
CA GLY A 71 -3.90 27.58 -12.66
C GLY A 71 -4.16 26.29 -13.43
N TRP A 72 -5.24 26.21 -14.20
CA TRP A 72 -5.60 25.02 -14.99
C TRP A 72 -5.16 25.10 -16.47
N GLY A 73 -4.60 26.25 -16.89
CA GLY A 73 -4.16 26.47 -18.26
C GLY A 73 -5.29 26.34 -19.28
N MET A 74 -4.94 25.97 -20.52
CA MET A 74 -5.92 25.63 -21.55
C MET A 74 -6.60 24.30 -21.23
N VAL A 75 -7.92 24.28 -21.46
CA VAL A 75 -8.80 23.13 -21.23
C VAL A 75 -9.50 22.78 -22.53
N TRP A 76 -9.51 21.49 -22.86
CA TRP A 76 -10.33 20.93 -23.93
C TRP A 76 -11.28 19.91 -23.33
N GLU A 77 -12.57 20.11 -23.58
CA GLU A 77 -13.63 19.21 -23.16
C GLU A 77 -13.98 18.24 -24.29
N ASP A 78 -14.40 17.02 -23.94
CA ASP A 78 -14.96 16.04 -24.87
C ASP A 78 -14.04 15.65 -26.04
N VAL A 79 -12.75 15.57 -25.76
CA VAL A 79 -11.74 15.09 -26.70
C VAL A 79 -11.88 13.58 -26.85
N ASP A 80 -11.94 13.09 -28.08
CA ASP A 80 -11.90 11.66 -28.34
C ASP A 80 -10.48 11.15 -28.15
N VAL A 81 -10.31 10.30 -27.13
CA VAL A 81 -9.04 9.64 -26.85
C VAL A 81 -9.15 8.18 -27.28
N ARG A 82 -8.16 7.74 -28.08
CA ARG A 82 -7.96 6.34 -28.43
C ARG A 82 -6.69 5.84 -27.77
N THR A 83 -6.70 4.59 -27.36
CA THR A 83 -5.54 3.94 -26.75
C THR A 83 -4.95 2.96 -27.75
N GLN A 84 -3.64 3.07 -27.99
CA GLN A 84 -2.93 2.19 -28.91
C GLN A 84 -1.65 1.72 -28.23
N ARG A 85 -1.36 0.42 -28.37
CA ARG A 85 -0.07 -0.11 -27.98
C ARG A 85 0.95 0.18 -29.08
N ASN A 86 2.06 0.82 -28.71
CA ASN A 86 3.16 1.04 -29.63
C ASN A 86 3.87 -0.29 -29.90
N GLY A 87 3.92 -0.70 -31.17
CA GLY A 87 4.52 -1.97 -31.59
C GLY A 87 6.02 -2.06 -31.28
N ASP A 88 6.72 -0.93 -31.33
CA ASP A 88 8.19 -0.90 -31.21
C ASP A 88 8.69 -0.89 -29.75
N THR A 89 7.90 -0.29 -28.84
CA THR A 89 8.31 -0.09 -27.43
C THR A 89 7.45 -0.88 -26.44
N SER A 90 6.40 -1.57 -26.90
CA SER A 90 5.40 -2.23 -26.05
C SER A 90 4.65 -1.31 -25.08
N GLU A 91 4.87 0.00 -25.14
CA GLU A 91 4.26 1.03 -24.30
C GLU A 91 2.87 1.41 -24.81
N TRP A 92 1.99 1.82 -23.89
CA TRP A 92 0.68 2.33 -24.23
C TRP A 92 0.74 3.83 -24.54
N LEU A 93 0.17 4.21 -25.67
CA LEU A 93 0.05 5.59 -26.12
C LEU A 93 -1.43 6.00 -26.12
N LEU A 94 -1.69 7.22 -25.67
CA LEU A 94 -2.95 7.89 -25.94
C LEU A 94 -2.84 8.67 -27.25
N LEU A 95 -3.87 8.60 -28.06
CA LEU A 95 -3.98 9.28 -29.34
C LEU A 95 -5.12 10.27 -29.29
N THR A 96 -4.81 11.53 -29.62
CA THR A 96 -5.80 12.62 -29.71
C THR A 96 -5.78 13.23 -31.11
N ASN A 97 -6.93 13.64 -31.63
CA ASN A 97 -6.99 14.37 -32.90
C ASN A 97 -6.64 15.86 -32.71
N ASP A 98 -5.71 16.38 -33.52
CA ASP A 98 -5.32 17.79 -33.47
C ASP A 98 -6.48 18.73 -33.85
N GLN A 99 -7.47 18.28 -34.65
CA GLN A 99 -8.67 19.05 -34.98
C GLN A 99 -9.54 19.35 -33.74
N GLN A 100 -9.55 18.46 -32.75
CA GLN A 100 -10.29 18.64 -31.50
C GLN A 100 -9.48 19.41 -30.45
N THR A 101 -8.18 19.58 -30.69
CA THR A 101 -7.23 20.20 -29.76
C THR A 101 -6.35 21.26 -30.47
N PRO A 102 -6.94 22.25 -31.17
CA PRO A 102 -6.18 23.16 -32.02
C PRO A 102 -5.13 23.99 -31.26
N GLY A 103 -5.38 24.30 -29.98
CA GLY A 103 -4.41 25.00 -29.13
C GLY A 103 -3.18 24.15 -28.77
N ILE A 104 -3.30 22.82 -28.73
CA ILE A 104 -2.16 21.91 -28.55
C ILE A 104 -1.29 21.93 -29.80
N ALA A 105 -1.91 21.82 -30.99
CA ALA A 105 -1.20 21.88 -32.25
C ALA A 105 -0.45 23.21 -32.42
N GLY A 106 -1.07 24.33 -32.06
CA GLY A 106 -0.44 25.65 -32.06
C GLY A 106 0.74 25.77 -31.08
N LEU A 107 0.58 25.29 -29.84
CA LEU A 107 1.67 25.28 -28.86
C LEU A 107 2.84 24.40 -29.29
N ALA A 108 2.56 23.23 -29.86
CA ALA A 108 3.59 22.31 -30.32
C ALA A 108 4.37 22.90 -31.51
N ALA A 109 3.69 23.64 -32.41
CA ALA A 109 4.34 24.35 -33.50
C ALA A 109 5.21 25.52 -33.00
N ALA A 110 4.75 26.26 -31.99
CA ALA A 110 5.51 27.37 -31.40
C ALA A 110 6.75 26.91 -30.61
N SER A 111 6.72 25.72 -30.01
CA SER A 111 7.79 25.17 -29.17
C SER A 111 8.98 24.60 -29.99
N ASN A 112 8.89 24.52 -31.32
CA ASN A 112 9.90 23.85 -32.18
C ASN A 112 10.39 22.49 -31.63
N GLN A 113 9.50 21.77 -30.92
CA GLN A 113 9.79 20.51 -30.21
C GLN A 113 10.89 20.54 -29.14
N GLN A 114 11.44 21.70 -28.76
CA GLN A 114 12.53 21.77 -27.77
C GLN A 114 12.06 21.47 -26.35
N VAL A 115 10.81 21.81 -26.02
CA VAL A 115 10.19 21.44 -24.75
C VAL A 115 9.08 20.41 -25.01
N PRO A 116 9.20 19.19 -24.45
CA PRO A 116 8.15 18.19 -24.58
C PRO A 116 6.87 18.72 -23.92
N LEU A 117 5.81 18.88 -24.72
CA LEU A 117 4.53 19.35 -24.24
C LEU A 117 3.92 18.28 -23.31
N SER A 118 3.55 18.69 -22.10
CA SER A 118 2.84 17.84 -21.15
C SER A 118 1.37 18.22 -21.09
N ILE A 119 0.50 17.21 -21.03
CA ILE A 119 -0.93 17.37 -20.77
C ILE A 119 -1.34 16.54 -19.57
N HIS A 120 -2.47 16.91 -18.99
CA HIS A 120 -3.11 16.23 -17.89
C HIS A 120 -4.49 15.78 -18.33
N ALA A 121 -4.72 14.47 -18.29
CA ALA A 121 -5.90 13.85 -18.85
C ALA A 121 -6.87 13.43 -17.75
N PHE A 122 -8.15 13.76 -17.97
CA PHE A 122 -9.25 13.44 -17.08
C PHE A 122 -10.34 12.72 -17.87
N LYS A 123 -10.66 11.48 -17.49
CA LYS A 123 -11.74 10.72 -18.11
C LYS A 123 -13.07 11.21 -17.54
N LYS A 124 -14.06 11.50 -18.39
CA LYS A 124 -15.41 11.82 -17.90
C LYS A 124 -16.12 10.55 -17.46
N THR A 125 -16.77 10.59 -16.31
CA THR A 125 -17.66 9.52 -15.83
C THR A 125 -18.88 9.42 -16.76
N ALA A 126 -19.56 8.27 -16.81
CA ALA A 126 -20.72 8.04 -17.69
C ALA A 126 -21.82 9.12 -17.58
N ASP A 127 -21.98 9.75 -16.41
CA ASP A 127 -22.94 10.83 -16.17
C ASP A 127 -22.49 12.22 -16.68
N GLY A 128 -21.26 12.33 -17.22
CA GLY A 128 -20.69 13.53 -17.82
C GLY A 128 -20.39 14.69 -16.85
N LYS A 129 -20.86 14.62 -15.60
CA LYS A 129 -20.71 15.67 -14.58
C LYS A 129 -19.34 15.67 -13.90
N ASP A 130 -18.84 14.48 -13.60
CA ASP A 130 -17.56 14.29 -12.92
C ASP A 130 -16.49 13.79 -13.88
N SER A 131 -15.22 14.13 -13.56
CA SER A 131 -14.07 13.65 -14.32
C SER A 131 -13.02 13.08 -13.39
N ALA A 132 -12.65 11.82 -13.61
CA ALA A 132 -11.57 11.15 -12.89
C ALA A 132 -10.22 11.51 -13.51
N PHE A 133 -9.24 11.88 -12.68
CA PHE A 133 -7.89 12.12 -13.16
C PHE A 133 -7.23 10.80 -13.52
N ILE A 134 -6.77 10.67 -14.77
CA ILE A 134 -6.05 9.49 -15.24
C ILE A 134 -4.55 9.69 -15.09
N GLY A 135 -4.05 10.87 -15.45
CA GLY A 135 -2.66 11.24 -15.22
C GLY A 135 -2.08 12.29 -16.17
N SER A 136 -0.78 12.56 -16.03
CA SER A 136 0.10 13.38 -16.90
C SER A 136 0.78 12.65 -18.08
N PHE A 137 0.56 13.13 -19.29
CA PHE A 137 1.15 12.58 -20.49
C PHE A 137 2.08 13.57 -21.16
N VAL A 138 3.15 13.07 -21.76
CA VAL A 138 4.12 13.83 -22.53
C VAL A 138 4.00 13.46 -24.00
N GLN A 139 4.08 14.46 -24.86
CA GLN A 139 4.02 14.27 -26.30
C GLN A 139 5.21 13.43 -26.78
N THR A 140 4.94 12.39 -27.57
CA THR A 140 5.98 11.56 -28.23
C THR A 140 6.11 11.85 -29.72
N GLY A 141 5.03 12.28 -30.37
CA GLY A 141 5.05 12.56 -31.81
C GLY A 141 3.66 12.85 -32.39
N VAL A 142 3.61 13.12 -33.68
CA VAL A 142 2.38 13.34 -34.46
C VAL A 142 2.40 12.40 -35.67
N GLN A 143 1.31 11.65 -35.87
CA GLN A 143 1.14 10.74 -36.99
C GLN A 143 -0.28 10.90 -37.56
N ASN A 144 -0.40 11.17 -38.86
CA ASN A 144 -1.69 11.27 -39.58
C ASN A 144 -2.71 12.23 -38.94
N GLY A 145 -2.25 13.37 -38.40
CA GLY A 145 -3.13 14.35 -37.74
C GLY A 145 -3.61 13.96 -36.33
N ALA A 146 -3.14 12.82 -35.82
CA ALA A 146 -3.28 12.41 -34.43
C ALA A 146 -1.95 12.56 -33.68
N ARG A 147 -2.03 13.00 -32.44
CA ARG A 147 -0.88 13.20 -31.56
C ARG A 147 -0.77 12.05 -30.57
N GLY A 148 0.42 11.47 -30.49
CA GLY A 148 0.75 10.42 -29.54
C GLY A 148 1.23 11.01 -28.22
N TRP A 149 0.70 10.45 -27.13
CA TRP A 149 1.01 10.86 -25.77
C TRP A 149 1.42 9.64 -24.95
N LYS A 150 2.58 9.73 -24.30
CA LYS A 150 3.13 8.71 -23.41
C LYS A 150 2.93 9.14 -21.97
N ALA A 151 2.52 8.21 -21.12
CA ALA A 151 2.43 8.46 -19.69
C ALA A 151 3.79 8.80 -19.08
N THR A 152 3.81 9.70 -18.10
CA THR A 152 5.04 10.08 -17.38
C THR A 152 5.42 9.09 -16.27
N TRP A 153 4.46 8.25 -15.84
CA TRP A 153 4.67 7.15 -14.90
C TRP A 153 4.69 5.81 -15.65
N ARG A 154 5.10 4.78 -14.92
CA ARG A 154 5.01 3.39 -15.38
C ARG A 154 3.56 2.92 -15.34
N VAL A 155 2.99 2.68 -16.52
CA VAL A 155 1.61 2.19 -16.67
C VAL A 155 1.52 0.70 -16.33
N ARG A 156 0.56 0.32 -15.49
CA ARG A 156 0.27 -1.09 -15.17
C ARG A 156 -0.78 -1.65 -16.12
N GLN A 157 -0.84 -2.97 -16.21
CA GLN A 157 -1.84 -3.64 -17.03
C GLN A 157 -3.26 -3.43 -16.50
N SER A 158 -3.44 -3.35 -15.18
CA SER A 158 -4.71 -3.01 -14.51
C SER A 158 -5.18 -1.59 -14.86
N ASP A 159 -4.25 -0.62 -14.89
CA ASP A 159 -4.59 0.79 -15.19
C ASP A 159 -5.17 0.92 -16.61
N VAL A 160 -4.64 0.14 -17.55
CA VAL A 160 -5.13 0.16 -18.93
C VAL A 160 -6.50 -0.50 -19.04
N ALA A 161 -6.67 -1.64 -18.36
CA ALA A 161 -7.92 -2.41 -18.40
C ALA A 161 -9.10 -1.66 -17.77
N GLU A 162 -8.86 -0.90 -16.69
CA GLU A 162 -9.93 -0.22 -15.96
C GLU A 162 -10.16 1.24 -16.39
N ALA A 163 -9.08 1.97 -16.74
CA ALA A 163 -9.13 3.41 -16.88
C ALA A 163 -8.86 3.94 -18.30
N TRP A 164 -8.27 3.12 -19.19
CA TRP A 164 -7.87 3.53 -20.54
C TRP A 164 -8.77 2.92 -21.63
N ASP A 165 -10.07 2.84 -21.37
CA ASP A 165 -11.05 2.63 -22.42
C ASP A 165 -11.15 3.88 -23.32
N GLY A 166 -11.53 3.67 -24.58
CA GLY A 166 -11.79 4.77 -25.49
C GLY A 166 -13.00 5.58 -25.02
N GLY A 167 -12.96 6.91 -25.18
CA GLY A 167 -14.09 7.75 -24.76
C GLY A 167 -13.81 9.25 -24.82
N LYS A 168 -14.72 10.02 -24.20
CA LYS A 168 -14.65 11.49 -24.11
C LYS A 168 -13.85 11.91 -22.88
N TRP A 169 -12.72 12.55 -23.12
CA TRP A 169 -11.78 12.96 -22.09
C TRP A 169 -11.68 14.49 -22.06
N ARG A 170 -11.36 15.01 -20.88
CA ARG A 170 -10.99 16.40 -20.66
C ARG A 170 -9.47 16.48 -20.55
N LEU A 171 -8.87 17.33 -21.39
CA LEU A 171 -7.42 17.53 -21.40
C LEU A 171 -7.09 18.91 -20.87
N ARG A 172 -6.02 19.02 -20.09
CA ARG A 172 -5.53 20.28 -19.54
C ARG A 172 -4.03 20.41 -19.75
N THR A 173 -3.56 21.62 -20.00
CA THR A 173 -2.11 21.88 -20.11
C THR A 173 -1.43 22.01 -18.75
N MET A 174 -2.18 22.42 -17.71
CA MET A 174 -1.66 22.61 -16.37
C MET A 174 -2.62 22.09 -15.31
N ILE A 175 -2.05 21.72 -14.17
CA ILE A 175 -2.77 21.49 -12.91
C ILE A 175 -2.21 22.48 -11.89
N PRO A 176 -3.06 23.03 -11.00
CA PRO A 176 -2.59 23.86 -9.90
C PRO A 176 -1.46 23.20 -9.08
N SER A 177 -0.47 24.01 -8.72
CA SER A 177 0.76 23.55 -8.04
C SER A 177 0.48 22.77 -6.76
N TYR A 178 -0.55 23.14 -5.99
CA TYR A 178 -0.92 22.46 -4.75
C TYR A 178 -1.33 20.99 -4.99
N GLN A 179 -2.00 20.68 -6.11
CA GLN A 179 -2.35 19.29 -6.45
C GLN A 179 -1.14 18.50 -6.96
N LYS A 180 -0.18 19.16 -7.62
CA LYS A 180 1.04 18.50 -8.13
C LYS A 180 1.81 17.80 -7.01
N SER A 181 1.96 18.46 -5.85
CA SER A 181 2.62 17.87 -4.69
C SER A 181 1.92 16.60 -4.18
N ARG A 182 0.57 16.61 -4.19
CA ARG A 182 -0.24 15.46 -3.80
C ARG A 182 -0.07 14.28 -4.76
N PHE A 183 -0.05 14.54 -6.07
CA PHE A 183 0.16 13.48 -7.06
C PHE A 183 1.55 12.85 -6.95
N MET A 184 2.60 13.66 -6.78
CA MET A 184 3.95 13.15 -6.54
C MET A 184 4.03 12.27 -5.29
N ASN A 185 3.39 12.68 -4.19
CA ASN A 185 3.35 11.87 -2.97
C ASN A 185 2.59 10.56 -3.18
N LEU A 186 1.47 10.59 -3.89
CA LEU A 186 0.72 9.37 -4.22
C LEU A 186 1.55 8.42 -5.09
N GLU A 187 2.31 8.95 -6.06
CA GLU A 187 3.19 8.15 -6.91
C GLU A 187 4.32 7.48 -6.11
N VAL A 188 4.92 8.20 -5.15
CA VAL A 188 5.92 7.64 -4.24
C VAL A 188 5.33 6.53 -3.37
N LEU A 189 4.14 6.75 -2.78
CA LEU A 189 3.45 5.73 -1.99
C LEU A 189 3.11 4.50 -2.82
N LEU A 190 2.64 4.73 -4.04
CA LEU A 190 2.27 3.68 -4.98
C LEU A 190 3.50 2.86 -5.42
N THR A 191 4.64 3.51 -5.66
CA THR A 191 5.92 2.85 -5.97
C THR A 191 6.43 2.04 -4.78
N GLY A 192 6.29 2.58 -3.55
CA GLY A 192 6.63 1.86 -2.33
C GLY A 192 5.77 0.62 -2.12
N ALA A 193 4.46 0.71 -2.42
CA ALA A 193 3.55 -0.42 -2.36
C ALA A 193 3.94 -1.53 -3.36
N ASP A 194 4.29 -1.18 -4.59
CA ASP A 194 4.75 -2.16 -5.60
C ASP A 194 6.05 -2.85 -5.20
N GLN A 195 6.98 -2.10 -4.61
CA GLN A 195 8.22 -2.68 -4.13
C GLN A 195 7.94 -3.68 -3.00
N ALA A 196 7.07 -3.32 -2.05
CA ALA A 196 6.66 -4.21 -0.97
C ALA A 196 5.94 -5.46 -1.49
N GLU A 197 5.08 -5.33 -2.51
CA GLU A 197 4.42 -6.47 -3.15
C GLU A 197 5.43 -7.43 -3.77
N LYS A 198 6.38 -6.92 -4.56
CA LYS A 198 7.44 -7.75 -5.16
C LYS A 198 8.35 -8.40 -4.14
N ASP A 199 8.70 -7.68 -3.08
CA ASP A 199 9.52 -8.24 -2.00
C ASP A 199 8.76 -9.36 -1.29
N ASN A 200 7.45 -9.23 -1.10
CA ASN A 200 6.60 -10.28 -0.55
C ASN A 200 6.50 -11.50 -1.47
N GLU A 201 6.33 -11.31 -2.78
CA GLU A 201 6.34 -12.39 -3.78
C GLU A 201 7.67 -13.13 -3.75
N TYR A 202 8.79 -12.40 -3.76
CA TYR A 202 10.12 -12.98 -3.70
C TYR A 202 10.36 -13.77 -2.41
N ASN A 203 9.99 -13.20 -1.25
CA ASN A 203 10.08 -13.88 0.04
C ASN A 203 9.19 -15.12 0.11
N SER A 204 8.01 -15.08 -0.50
CA SER A 204 7.12 -16.24 -0.62
C SER A 204 7.75 -17.35 -1.45
N GLY A 205 8.40 -17.00 -2.58
CA GLY A 205 9.17 -17.92 -3.40
C GLY A 205 10.28 -18.62 -2.61
N ILE A 206 11.09 -17.84 -1.88
CA ILE A 206 12.16 -18.38 -1.01
C ILE A 206 11.59 -19.33 0.05
N LYS A 207 10.52 -18.92 0.75
CA LYS A 207 9.89 -19.77 1.77
C LYS A 207 9.39 -21.09 1.19
N THR A 208 8.83 -21.05 -0.01
CA THR A 208 8.35 -22.23 -0.71
C THR A 208 9.52 -23.17 -1.07
N GLU A 209 10.65 -22.63 -1.54
CA GLU A 209 11.86 -23.40 -1.84
C GLU A 209 12.50 -24.00 -0.58
N ILE A 210 12.58 -23.24 0.52
CA ILE A 210 13.10 -23.74 1.80
C ILE A 210 12.18 -24.83 2.35
N SER A 211 10.85 -24.65 2.27
CA SER A 211 9.89 -25.65 2.73
C SER A 211 10.02 -26.95 1.95
N SER A 212 10.08 -26.89 0.62
CA SER A 212 10.22 -28.10 -0.20
C SER A 212 11.56 -28.81 0.03
N GLY A 213 12.64 -28.05 0.23
CA GLY A 213 13.94 -28.61 0.61
C GLY A 213 13.93 -29.26 2.01
N ALA A 214 13.25 -28.64 2.97
CA ALA A 214 13.10 -29.18 4.33
C ALA A 214 12.23 -30.45 4.36
N ASP A 215 11.14 -30.47 3.59
CA ASP A 215 10.26 -31.64 3.44
C ASP A 215 11.04 -32.83 2.84
N LEU A 216 11.86 -32.57 1.81
CA LEU A 216 12.73 -33.58 1.21
C LEU A 216 13.77 -34.10 2.22
N GLN A 217 14.40 -33.23 3.01
CA GLN A 217 15.32 -33.66 4.08
C GLN A 217 14.63 -34.47 5.17
N LEU A 218 13.41 -34.09 5.55
CA LEU A 218 12.61 -34.84 6.52
C LEU A 218 12.30 -36.23 5.97
N GLU A 219 11.87 -36.33 4.71
CA GLU A 219 11.60 -37.60 4.05
C GLU A 219 12.85 -38.49 3.99
N MET A 220 14.01 -37.93 3.64
CA MET A 220 15.29 -38.66 3.68
C MET A 220 15.62 -39.18 5.09
N ARG A 221 15.47 -38.36 6.13
CA ARG A 221 15.72 -38.80 7.51
C ARG A 221 14.74 -39.86 7.99
N ILE A 222 13.47 -39.74 7.62
CA ILE A 222 12.47 -40.77 7.93
C ILE A 222 12.88 -42.08 7.23
N ALA A 223 13.25 -42.02 5.96
CA ALA A 223 13.73 -43.18 5.21
C ALA A 223 15.00 -43.81 5.82
N GLU A 224 15.95 -43.01 6.32
CA GLU A 224 17.12 -43.50 7.05
C GLU A 224 16.75 -44.20 8.36
N LEU A 225 15.77 -43.67 9.10
CA LEU A 225 15.35 -44.21 10.40
C LEU A 225 14.55 -45.50 10.26
N THR A 226 13.51 -45.49 9.42
CA THR A 226 12.56 -46.61 9.28
C THR A 226 13.00 -47.63 8.24
N GLY A 227 13.95 -47.27 7.38
CA GLY A 227 14.32 -48.02 6.19
C GLY A 227 13.28 -47.81 5.10
N ASN A 228 13.72 -47.56 3.86
CA ASN A 228 12.82 -47.45 2.73
C ASN A 228 12.98 -48.65 1.77
N LYS A 229 12.04 -49.60 1.84
CA LYS A 229 11.97 -50.73 0.90
C LYS A 229 11.24 -50.40 -0.40
N ARG A 230 10.58 -49.24 -0.50
CA ARG A 230 9.82 -48.86 -1.68
C ARG A 230 10.51 -47.72 -2.44
N THR A 231 10.47 -47.87 -3.76
CA THR A 231 10.95 -46.92 -4.78
C THR A 231 12.45 -46.65 -4.78
N ARG A 232 13.22 -47.64 -5.26
CA ARG A 232 14.53 -47.38 -5.85
C ARG A 232 14.40 -47.44 -7.38
N PRO A 233 14.84 -46.40 -8.12
CA PRO A 233 15.09 -46.54 -9.55
C PRO A 233 16.19 -47.58 -9.74
N GLU A 234 15.94 -48.53 -10.64
CA GLU A 234 16.68 -49.79 -10.87
C GLU A 234 18.21 -49.62 -11.01
N ASN A 235 18.67 -48.40 -11.32
CA ASN A 235 20.07 -48.05 -11.62
C ASN A 235 20.81 -47.23 -10.54
N SER A 236 20.28 -47.07 -9.33
CA SER A 236 20.99 -46.32 -8.27
C SER A 236 22.17 -47.14 -7.68
N PRO A 237 23.29 -46.55 -7.23
CA PRO A 237 24.37 -47.29 -6.56
C PRO A 237 23.89 -47.98 -5.27
N PRO A 238 24.58 -49.04 -4.79
CA PRO A 238 24.20 -49.74 -3.57
C PRO A 238 24.29 -48.79 -2.36
N LEU A 239 23.16 -48.59 -1.69
CA LEU A 239 23.08 -47.81 -0.46
C LEU A 239 23.74 -48.58 0.70
N PRO A 240 24.29 -47.88 1.70
CA PRO A 240 24.71 -48.49 2.96
C PRO A 240 23.56 -49.29 3.61
N VAL A 241 23.88 -50.43 4.25
CA VAL A 241 22.91 -51.39 4.82
C VAL A 241 21.91 -50.71 5.77
N HIS A 242 22.36 -49.73 6.56
CA HIS A 242 21.52 -49.00 7.50
C HIS A 242 20.43 -48.14 6.85
N MET A 243 20.61 -47.69 5.60
CA MET A 243 19.56 -46.97 4.85
C MET A 243 18.52 -47.93 4.22
N ILE A 244 18.87 -49.20 4.04
CA ILE A 244 18.00 -50.23 3.43
C ILE A 244 17.11 -50.88 4.49
N GLU A 245 17.70 -51.25 5.63
CA GLU A 245 17.00 -51.95 6.72
C GLU A 245 16.39 -50.98 7.73
N GLY A 246 16.85 -49.72 7.74
CA GLY A 246 16.52 -48.71 8.72
C GLY A 246 17.45 -48.80 9.93
N LEU A 247 17.95 -47.65 10.38
CA LEU A 247 18.82 -47.57 11.55
C LEU A 247 18.18 -48.20 12.80
N VAL A 248 16.86 -48.02 12.97
CA VAL A 248 16.13 -48.60 14.12
C VAL A 248 16.22 -50.12 14.14
N ARG A 249 16.07 -50.76 12.98
CA ARG A 249 16.13 -52.22 12.86
C ARG A 249 17.55 -52.73 13.05
N VAL A 250 18.54 -52.09 12.44
CA VAL A 250 19.95 -52.48 12.58
C VAL A 250 20.40 -52.38 14.04
N ILE A 251 19.95 -51.36 14.77
CA ILE A 251 20.23 -51.23 16.21
C ILE A 251 19.56 -52.37 16.99
N ALA A 252 18.29 -52.69 16.71
CA ALA A 252 17.60 -53.79 17.38
C ALA A 252 18.29 -55.14 17.14
N ASP A 253 18.67 -55.44 15.89
CA ASP A 253 19.37 -56.68 15.54
C ASP A 253 20.76 -56.76 16.21
N ALA A 254 21.48 -55.63 16.29
CA ALA A 254 22.76 -55.55 17.00
C ALA A 254 22.62 -55.73 18.52
N GLU A 255 21.56 -55.17 19.12
CA GLU A 255 21.26 -55.37 20.55
C GLU A 255 20.90 -56.83 20.86
N GLU A 256 20.14 -57.48 19.98
CA GLU A 256 19.81 -58.90 20.13
C GLU A 256 21.06 -59.79 20.01
N GLY A 257 21.93 -59.52 19.03
CA GLY A 257 23.24 -60.18 18.92
C GLY A 257 24.12 -59.97 20.16
N ARG A 258 24.13 -58.75 20.73
CA ARG A 258 24.82 -58.47 21.99
C ARG A 258 24.24 -59.31 23.14
N ASN A 259 22.91 -59.38 23.25
CA ASN A 259 22.25 -60.13 24.33
C ASN A 259 22.57 -61.63 24.25
N GLN A 260 22.57 -62.22 23.04
CA GLN A 260 22.98 -63.60 22.83
C GLN A 260 24.45 -63.82 23.23
N ALA A 261 25.35 -62.91 22.86
CA ALA A 261 26.76 -63.00 23.24
C ALA A 261 26.95 -62.94 24.77
N VAL A 262 26.18 -62.10 25.47
CA VAL A 262 26.20 -62.01 26.94
C VAL A 262 25.73 -63.32 27.57
N GLU A 263 24.66 -63.93 27.04
CA GLU A 263 24.15 -65.22 27.53
C GLU A 263 25.19 -66.34 27.38
N VAL A 264 25.86 -66.41 26.22
CA VAL A 264 26.95 -67.36 25.98
C VAL A 264 28.10 -67.14 26.96
N VAL A 265 28.51 -65.89 27.20
CA VAL A 265 29.56 -65.56 28.17
C VAL A 265 29.17 -66.00 29.59
N ASP A 266 27.91 -65.80 29.98
CA ASP A 266 27.42 -66.23 31.29
C ASP A 266 27.37 -67.76 31.42
N GLN A 267 27.02 -68.50 30.37
CA GLN A 267 27.14 -69.96 30.33
C GLN A 267 28.61 -70.39 30.49
N LEU A 268 29.53 -69.82 29.71
CA LEU A 268 30.96 -70.11 29.83
C LEU A 268 31.49 -69.82 31.25
N ARG A 269 31.01 -68.74 31.91
CA ARG A 269 31.37 -68.43 33.30
C ARG A 269 30.87 -69.49 34.27
N ARG A 270 29.64 -69.99 34.10
CA ARG A 270 29.08 -71.07 34.93
C ARG A 270 29.85 -72.37 34.73
N ASP A 271 30.16 -72.71 33.48
CA ASP A 271 30.93 -73.90 33.13
C ASP A 271 32.35 -73.84 33.69
N LEU A 272 33.05 -72.71 33.49
CA LEU A 272 34.38 -72.48 34.05
C LEU A 272 34.38 -72.59 35.57
N LYS A 273 33.39 -71.97 36.24
CA LYS A 273 33.24 -72.08 37.70
C LYS A 273 33.03 -73.54 38.13
N SER A 274 32.14 -74.27 37.47
CA SER A 274 31.87 -75.68 37.79
C SER A 274 33.10 -76.57 37.59
N ALA A 275 33.87 -76.33 36.51
CA ALA A 275 35.10 -77.04 36.21
C ALA A 275 36.19 -76.74 37.26
N HIS A 276 36.32 -75.48 37.65
CA HIS A 276 37.23 -75.05 38.70
C HIS A 276 36.85 -75.64 40.07
N ASP A 277 35.57 -75.63 40.43
CA ASP A 277 35.08 -76.23 41.68
C ASP A 277 35.30 -77.75 41.69
N ARG A 278 35.08 -78.44 40.56
CA ARG A 278 35.37 -79.87 40.40
C ARG A 278 36.88 -80.15 40.50
N ALA A 279 37.73 -79.35 39.87
CA ALA A 279 39.17 -79.48 39.98
C ALA A 279 39.64 -79.32 41.43
N ASN A 280 39.11 -78.32 42.16
CA ASN A 280 39.40 -78.13 43.58
C ASN A 280 38.93 -79.29 44.45
N LEU A 281 37.76 -79.85 44.14
CA LEU A 281 37.23 -81.02 44.84
C LEU A 281 38.13 -82.26 44.60
N LEU A 282 38.55 -82.50 43.36
CA LEU A 282 39.49 -83.58 43.02
C LEU A 282 40.86 -83.39 43.67
N LEU A 283 41.38 -82.16 43.72
CA LEU A 283 42.63 -81.86 44.44
C LEU A 283 42.51 -82.16 45.94
N ARG A 284 41.39 -81.77 46.56
CA ARG A 284 41.10 -82.12 47.97
C ARG A 284 41.03 -83.64 48.17
N GLN A 285 40.26 -84.34 47.34
CA GLN A 285 40.16 -85.80 47.38
C GLN A 285 41.51 -86.51 47.20
N ASN A 286 42.34 -86.07 46.25
CA ASN A 286 43.69 -86.60 46.08
C ASN A 286 44.59 -86.31 47.29
N SER A 287 44.48 -85.12 47.87
CA SER A 287 45.23 -84.78 49.09
C SER A 287 44.80 -85.63 50.29
N ASP A 288 43.51 -85.95 50.41
CA ASP A 288 42.96 -86.79 51.47
C ASP A 288 43.31 -88.28 51.24
N LEU A 289 43.23 -88.78 50.01
CA LEU A 289 43.67 -90.13 49.63
C LEU A 289 45.17 -90.32 49.86
N GLY A 290 45.99 -89.32 49.52
CA GLY A 290 47.43 -89.32 49.80
C GLY A 290 47.75 -89.39 51.30
N ARG A 291 46.87 -88.87 52.16
CA ARG A 291 46.96 -89.01 53.62
C ARG A 291 46.49 -90.38 54.12
N SER A 292 45.60 -91.07 53.40
CA SER A 292 45.02 -92.36 53.83
C SER A 292 45.78 -93.61 53.34
N LEU A 293 46.81 -93.47 52.51
CA LEU A 293 47.64 -94.61 52.07
C LEU A 293 48.59 -95.07 53.20
N PRO A 294 48.73 -96.39 53.47
CA PRO A 294 49.65 -96.90 54.47
C PRO A 294 51.09 -96.73 53.96
N GLY A 295 51.80 -95.74 54.49
CA GLY A 295 53.17 -95.41 54.13
C GLY A 295 53.53 -93.92 54.17
N SER A 296 52.59 -93.01 54.44
CA SER A 296 52.92 -91.57 54.60
C SER A 296 53.52 -91.26 55.98
N ALA A 297 54.70 -91.82 56.23
CA ALA A 297 55.62 -91.36 57.25
C ALA A 297 56.93 -91.01 56.56
N VAL A 298 56.95 -89.90 55.83
CA VAL A 298 58.22 -89.22 55.52
C VAL A 298 58.11 -87.79 56.04
N THR A 299 58.73 -87.64 57.20
CA THR A 299 59.16 -86.42 57.83
C THR A 299 59.96 -85.57 56.84
N THR A 300 59.42 -84.44 56.39
CA THR A 300 60.23 -83.35 55.85
C THR A 300 60.11 -82.15 56.77
N LYS A 301 61.10 -82.02 57.67
CA LYS A 301 61.45 -80.75 58.30
C LYS A 301 61.75 -79.75 57.19
N VAL A 302 60.91 -78.74 57.04
CA VAL A 302 61.29 -77.48 56.39
C VAL A 302 61.37 -76.43 57.49
N THR A 303 62.61 -76.11 57.84
CA THR A 303 62.98 -75.01 58.74
C THR A 303 62.76 -73.69 58.00
N ARG A 304 62.03 -72.77 58.65
CA ARG A 304 61.70 -71.41 58.20
C ARG A 304 62.91 -70.51 57.92
N LYS A 305 62.73 -69.53 57.03
CA LYS A 305 62.67 -68.11 57.42
C LYS A 305 61.49 -67.44 56.75
#